data_AF-Q09835-F1
#
_entry.id   AF-Q09835-F1
#
_cell.length_a   1.000
_cell.length_b   1.000
_cell.length_c   1.000
_cell.angle_alpha   90.00
_cell.angle_beta   90.00
_cell.angle_gamma   90.00
#
_symmetry.space_group_name_H-M   'P 1'
#
loop_
_entity.id
_entity.type
_entity.pdbx_description
1 polymer ?
#
loop_
_entity_poly.entity_id
_entity_poly.type
_entity_poly.pdbx_seq_one_letter_code
_entity_poly.pdbx_strand_id
1 'polypeptide(L)'
;MKSMLLRDSVKKASQFQRSLHSDPNQAKILLEERRKLLEEANSSADENDSHSMATIKSHFERLKRDEQLLNGVLKKYDAKQEVLSPEELRDAQNFLEMQEANSLDNSIRGTNELLERAYATREDFDYQNSVLGNVTNRINGAAMSIPFINQILRKTSIRRRRDSIILALLISVLMLLFLFFH
;
A
#
# COMPACT_ATOMS: atom_id res chain seq x y z
N MET A 1 -16.48 2.18 8.12
CA MET A 1 -16.93 3.53 7.73
C MET A 1 -15.78 4.39 7.19
N LYS A 2 -14.74 4.71 7.97
CA LYS A 2 -13.55 5.50 7.56
C LYS A 2 -12.98 5.20 6.17
N SER A 3 -12.66 3.94 5.90
CA SER A 3 -12.07 3.51 4.62
C SER A 3 -12.99 3.81 3.43
N MET A 4 -14.31 3.70 3.61
CA MET A 4 -15.29 4.06 2.58
C MET A 4 -15.31 5.57 2.34
N LEU A 5 -15.32 6.39 3.40
CA LEU A 5 -15.29 7.84 3.31
C LEU A 5 -14.01 8.35 2.62
N LEU A 6 -12.85 7.79 2.99
CA LEU A 6 -11.57 8.13 2.35
C LEU A 6 -11.57 7.74 0.88
N ARG A 7 -12.06 6.55 0.52
CA ARG A 7 -12.19 6.12 -0.88
C ARG A 7 -13.08 7.07 -1.69
N ASP A 8 -14.20 7.50 -1.13
CA ASP A 8 -15.11 8.41 -1.82
C ASP A 8 -14.52 9.84 -1.90
N SER A 9 -13.74 10.27 -0.90
CA SER A 9 -12.96 11.52 -0.96
C SER A 9 -11.95 11.50 -2.13
N VAL A 10 -11.31 10.35 -2.40
CA VAL A 10 -10.38 10.17 -3.53
C VAL A 10 -11.12 10.23 -4.86
N LYS A 11 -12.30 9.63 -4.96
CA LYS A 11 -13.14 9.77 -6.16
C LYS A 11 -13.50 11.23 -6.40
N LYS A 12 -13.94 11.96 -5.37
CA LYS A 12 -14.25 13.39 -5.48
C LYS A 12 -13.02 14.21 -5.87
N ALA A 13 -11.84 13.89 -5.37
CA ALA A 13 -10.58 14.50 -5.80
C ALA A 13 -10.35 14.31 -7.31
N SER A 14 -10.56 13.10 -7.82
CA SER A 14 -10.41 12.82 -9.26
C SER A 14 -11.46 13.53 -10.12
N GLN A 15 -12.70 13.64 -9.62
CA GLN A 15 -13.78 14.39 -10.28
C GLN A 15 -13.46 15.88 -10.31
N PHE A 16 -12.99 16.44 -9.19
CA PHE A 16 -12.53 17.83 -9.07
C PHE A 16 -11.45 18.15 -10.11
N GLN A 17 -10.41 17.29 -10.22
CA GLN A 17 -9.33 17.50 -11.18
C GLN A 17 -9.81 17.53 -12.63
N ARG A 18 -10.84 16.74 -12.97
CA ARG A 18 -11.44 16.73 -14.31
C ARG A 18 -12.30 17.97 -14.57
N SER A 19 -13.08 18.39 -13.58
CA SER A 19 -13.96 19.56 -13.71
C SER A 19 -13.23 20.89 -13.58
N LEU A 20 -12.03 20.91 -12.97
CA LEU A 20 -11.28 22.13 -12.65
C LEU A 20 -11.14 23.08 -13.85
N HIS A 21 -10.87 22.54 -15.04
CA HIS A 21 -10.72 23.33 -16.27
C HIS A 21 -11.99 23.42 -17.12
N SER A 22 -13.01 22.59 -16.86
CA SER A 22 -14.24 22.54 -17.66
C SER A 22 -15.33 23.45 -17.10
N ASP A 23 -15.56 23.38 -15.79
CA ASP A 23 -16.56 24.19 -15.09
C ASP A 23 -16.07 24.46 -13.65
N PRO A 24 -15.54 25.67 -13.39
CA PRO A 24 -15.00 26.00 -12.08
C PRO A 24 -16.07 26.02 -10.98
N ASN A 25 -17.34 26.24 -11.33
CA ASN A 25 -18.44 26.18 -10.36
C ASN A 25 -18.72 24.74 -9.92
N GLN A 26 -18.73 23.80 -10.87
CA GLN A 26 -18.83 22.36 -10.54
C GLN A 26 -17.63 21.89 -9.71
N ALA A 27 -16.42 22.37 -10.04
CA ALA A 27 -15.22 22.06 -9.27
C ALA A 27 -15.32 22.55 -7.81
N LYS A 28 -15.89 23.74 -7.57
CA LYS A 28 -16.16 24.25 -6.23
C LYS A 28 -17.08 23.31 -5.43
N ILE A 29 -18.18 22.87 -6.02
CA ILE A 29 -19.13 21.95 -5.37
C ILE A 29 -18.43 20.63 -4.99
N LEU A 30 -17.64 20.06 -5.91
CA LEU A 30 -16.92 18.80 -5.66
C LEU A 30 -15.87 18.93 -4.54
N LEU A 31 -15.23 20.10 -4.43
CA LEU A 31 -14.28 20.38 -3.36
C LEU A 31 -14.99 20.48 -2.00
N GLU A 32 -16.14 21.14 -1.95
CA GLU A 32 -16.98 21.20 -0.75
C GLU A 32 -17.51 19.82 -0.33
N GLU A 33 -17.97 18.99 -1.29
CA GLU A 33 -18.37 17.61 -1.02
C GLU A 33 -17.21 16.78 -0.47
N ARG A 34 -16.02 16.91 -1.06
CA ARG A 34 -14.82 16.22 -0.57
C ARG A 34 -14.45 16.68 0.84
N ARG A 35 -14.56 17.98 1.13
CA ARG A 35 -14.30 18.53 2.47
C ARG A 35 -15.20 17.87 3.50
N LYS A 36 -16.51 17.77 3.22
CA LYS A 36 -17.48 17.10 4.10
C LYS A 36 -17.10 15.63 4.36
N LEU A 37 -16.72 14.88 3.32
CA LEU A 37 -16.28 13.49 3.46
C LEU A 37 -15.03 13.33 4.33
N LEU A 38 -14.09 14.28 4.24
CA LEU A 38 -12.87 14.26 5.06
C LEU A 38 -13.14 14.67 6.51
N GLU A 39 -14.05 15.62 6.74
CA GLU A 39 -14.51 15.99 8.08
C GLU A 39 -15.22 14.82 8.77
N GLU A 40 -16.07 14.07 8.04
CA GLU A 40 -16.72 12.85 8.55
C GLU A 40 -15.73 11.69 8.78
N ALA A 41 -14.72 11.55 7.90
CA ALA A 41 -13.66 10.58 8.11
C ALA A 41 -12.81 10.92 9.35
N ASN A 42 -12.57 12.21 9.60
CA ASN A 42 -11.87 12.70 10.77
C ASN A 42 -12.67 12.53 12.06
N SER A 43 -13.97 12.81 12.05
CA SER A 43 -14.82 12.63 13.23
C SER A 43 -15.00 11.16 13.63
N SER A 44 -15.00 10.25 12.66
CA SER A 44 -15.05 8.82 12.94
C SER A 44 -13.70 8.25 13.39
N ALA A 45 -12.59 8.99 13.19
CA ALA A 45 -11.23 8.57 13.47
C ALA A 45 -10.98 8.32 14.97
N ASP A 46 -10.12 7.35 15.27
CA ASP A 46 -9.70 7.10 16.65
C ASP A 46 -8.43 7.94 16.84
N GLU A 47 -8.45 8.86 17.80
CA GLU A 47 -7.33 9.77 18.06
C GLU A 47 -6.04 9.02 18.40
N ASN A 48 -6.16 7.78 18.90
CA ASN A 48 -5.00 6.95 19.25
C ASN A 48 -4.31 6.29 18.03
N ASP A 49 -4.97 6.26 16.87
CA ASP A 49 -4.40 5.66 15.66
C ASP A 49 -3.58 6.69 14.85
N SER A 50 -2.28 6.75 15.17
CA SER A 50 -1.33 7.65 14.51
C SER A 50 -1.26 7.44 12.99
N HIS A 51 -1.47 6.23 12.47
CA HIS A 51 -1.40 5.96 11.04
C HIS A 51 -2.64 6.53 10.33
N SER A 52 -3.82 6.32 10.93
CA SER A 52 -5.06 6.92 10.43
C SER A 52 -4.99 8.45 10.45
N MET A 53 -4.47 9.04 11.54
CA MET A 53 -4.27 10.49 11.63
C MET A 53 -3.32 11.02 10.57
N ALA A 54 -2.19 10.35 10.34
CA ALA A 54 -1.24 10.73 9.29
C ALA A 54 -1.87 10.67 7.89
N THR A 55 -2.64 9.61 7.63
CA THR A 55 -3.37 9.44 6.37
C THR A 55 -4.38 10.58 6.19
N ILE A 56 -5.27 10.81 7.15
CA ILE A 56 -6.30 11.87 7.08
C ILE A 56 -5.67 13.26 6.89
N LYS A 57 -4.61 13.57 7.64
CA LYS A 57 -3.86 14.83 7.49
C LYS A 57 -3.34 14.99 6.06
N SER A 58 -2.77 13.94 5.46
CA SER A 58 -2.30 13.98 4.07
C SER A 58 -3.44 14.29 3.06
N HIS A 59 -4.65 13.78 3.31
CA HIS A 59 -5.83 14.07 2.48
C HIS A 59 -6.31 15.52 2.62
N PHE A 60 -6.26 16.09 3.83
CA PHE A 60 -6.56 17.52 4.08
C PHE A 60 -5.51 18.43 3.46
N GLU A 61 -4.23 18.10 3.55
CA GLU A 61 -3.17 18.85 2.85
C GLU A 61 -3.39 18.85 1.33
N ARG A 62 -3.82 17.71 0.78
CA ARG A 62 -4.21 17.65 -0.64
C ARG A 62 -5.45 18.49 -0.94
N LEU A 63 -6.46 18.50 -0.07
CA LEU A 63 -7.66 19.33 -0.25
C LEU A 63 -7.29 20.82 -0.29
N LYS A 64 -6.43 21.26 0.62
CA LYS A 64 -5.94 22.64 0.68
C LYS A 64 -5.19 23.05 -0.59
N ARG A 65 -4.36 22.17 -1.14
CA ARG A 65 -3.70 22.40 -2.44
C ARG A 65 -4.72 22.55 -3.56
N ASP A 66 -5.72 21.68 -3.60
CA ASP A 66 -6.78 21.73 -4.60
C ASP A 66 -7.63 23.02 -4.48
N GLU A 67 -7.84 23.54 -3.26
CA GLU A 67 -8.52 24.82 -3.02
C GLU A 67 -7.70 26.01 -3.54
N GLN A 68 -6.38 26.00 -3.34
CA GLN A 68 -5.49 27.00 -3.90
C GLN A 68 -5.51 26.99 -5.43
N LEU A 69 -5.54 25.80 -6.04
CA LEU A 69 -5.67 25.65 -7.50
C LEU A 69 -7.00 26.20 -8.00
N LEU A 70 -8.12 25.87 -7.33
CA LEU A 70 -9.45 26.37 -7.68
C LEU A 70 -9.51 27.90 -7.62
N ASN A 71 -9.01 28.50 -6.55
CA ASN A 71 -8.97 29.96 -6.41
C ASN A 71 -8.16 30.62 -7.54
N GLY A 72 -7.05 30.00 -7.93
CA GLY A 72 -6.27 30.44 -9.09
C GLY A 72 -7.05 30.35 -10.40
N VAL A 73 -7.84 29.28 -10.61
CA VAL A 73 -8.68 29.12 -11.80
C VAL A 73 -9.87 30.07 -11.80
N LEU A 74 -10.56 30.24 -10.67
CA LEU A 74 -11.68 31.18 -10.54
C LEU A 74 -11.25 32.60 -10.84
N LYS A 75 -10.12 33.06 -10.27
CA LYS A 75 -9.56 34.38 -10.57
C LYS A 75 -9.30 34.59 -12.07
N LYS A 76 -8.82 33.55 -12.77
CA LYS A 76 -8.62 33.61 -14.22
C LYS A 76 -9.93 33.57 -15.01
N TYR A 77 -10.90 32.80 -14.53
CA TYR A 77 -12.22 32.69 -15.13
C TYR A 77 -12.96 34.03 -15.09
N ASP A 78 -12.90 34.70 -13.94
CA ASP A 78 -13.47 36.04 -13.73
C ASP A 78 -12.75 37.08 -14.61
N ALA A 79 -11.40 37.05 -14.65
CA ALA A 79 -10.61 37.93 -15.51
C ALA A 79 -10.90 37.74 -17.02
N LYS A 80 -11.26 36.52 -17.45
CA LYS A 80 -11.60 36.22 -18.84
C LYS A 80 -12.99 36.72 -19.25
N GLN A 81 -13.87 37.02 -18.28
CA GLN A 81 -15.17 37.63 -18.56
C GLN A 81 -15.09 39.14 -18.77
N GLU A 82 -14.05 39.82 -18.29
CA GLU A 82 -13.82 41.22 -18.63
C GLU A 82 -13.45 41.35 -20.11
N VAL A 83 -14.10 42.31 -20.79
CA VAL A 83 -13.81 42.64 -22.20
C VAL A 83 -12.40 43.20 -22.27
N LEU A 84 -11.47 42.33 -22.62
CA LEU A 84 -10.04 42.57 -22.57
C LEU A 84 -9.60 43.22 -23.90
N SER A 85 -8.89 44.34 -23.85
CA SER A 85 -8.39 45.06 -25.03
C SER A 85 -7.32 44.26 -25.79
N PRO A 86 -7.05 44.51 -27.09
CA PRO A 86 -6.13 43.68 -27.88
C PRO A 86 -4.69 43.58 -27.35
N GLU A 87 -4.17 44.65 -26.74
CA GLU A 87 -2.84 44.65 -26.11
C GLU A 87 -2.81 43.76 -24.88
N GLU A 88 -3.86 43.87 -24.10
CA GLU A 88 -4.07 43.24 -22.82
C GLU A 88 -4.35 41.73 -23.06
N LEU A 89 -4.93 41.36 -24.22
CA LEU A 89 -5.08 39.98 -24.69
C LEU A 89 -3.72 39.36 -25.02
N ARG A 90 -2.81 40.13 -25.61
CA ARG A 90 -1.45 39.68 -25.92
C ARG A 90 -0.64 39.49 -24.64
N ASP A 91 -0.78 40.40 -23.68
CA ASP A 91 -0.15 40.27 -22.38
C ASP A 91 -0.70 39.07 -21.59
N ALA A 92 -2.02 38.83 -21.68
CA ALA A 92 -2.64 37.63 -21.11
C ALA A 92 -2.13 36.34 -21.78
N GLN A 93 -1.91 36.34 -23.10
CA GLN A 93 -1.31 35.22 -23.84
C GLN A 93 0.13 34.98 -23.43
N ASN A 94 0.97 36.02 -23.40
CA ASN A 94 2.36 35.91 -22.95
C ASN A 94 2.46 35.38 -21.52
N PHE A 95 1.59 35.87 -20.63
CA PHE A 95 1.51 35.39 -19.25
C PHE A 95 1.08 33.92 -19.17
N LEU A 96 0.13 33.49 -20.02
CA LEU A 96 -0.30 32.10 -20.14
C LEU A 96 0.84 31.20 -20.64
N GLU A 97 1.56 31.61 -21.68
CA GLU A 97 2.73 30.88 -22.20
C GLU A 97 3.82 30.71 -21.14
N MET A 98 4.15 31.79 -20.41
CA MET A 98 5.12 31.72 -19.31
C MET A 98 4.64 30.79 -18.19
N GLN A 99 3.36 30.82 -17.85
CA GLN A 99 2.80 29.94 -16.83
C GLN A 99 2.80 28.47 -17.27
N GLU A 100 2.49 28.20 -18.53
CA GLU A 100 2.56 26.86 -19.11
C GLU A 100 4.00 26.34 -19.13
N ALA A 101 4.98 27.18 -19.50
CA ALA A 101 6.39 26.84 -19.43
C ALA A 101 6.84 26.51 -18.00
N ASN A 102 6.45 27.32 -17.02
CA ASN A 102 6.72 27.04 -15.60
C ASN A 102 6.02 25.76 -15.11
N SER A 103 4.78 25.51 -15.55
CA SER A 103 4.06 24.27 -15.24
C SER A 103 4.74 23.06 -15.86
N LEU A 104 5.25 23.18 -17.09
CA LEU A 104 5.98 22.13 -17.78
C LEU A 104 7.30 21.82 -17.07
N ASP A 105 8.08 22.83 -16.69
CA ASP A 105 9.33 22.64 -15.93
C ASP A 105 9.07 21.88 -14.61
N ASN A 106 8.05 22.31 -13.85
CA ASN A 106 7.65 21.61 -12.63
C ASN A 106 7.22 20.15 -12.90
N SER A 107 6.50 19.89 -14.00
CA SER A 107 6.10 18.55 -14.42
C SER A 107 7.31 17.68 -14.78
N ILE A 108 8.30 18.24 -15.48
CA ILE A 108 9.55 17.56 -15.83
C ILE A 108 10.34 17.22 -14.56
N ARG A 109 10.48 18.17 -13.63
CA ARG A 109 11.15 17.94 -12.34
C ARG A 109 10.46 16.85 -11.53
N GLY A 110 9.13 16.89 -11.43
CA GLY A 110 8.35 15.84 -10.76
C GLY A 110 8.45 14.48 -11.45
N THR A 111 8.53 14.45 -12.79
CA THR A 111 8.73 13.23 -13.58
C THR A 111 10.13 12.63 -13.36
N ASN A 112 11.16 13.48 -13.27
CA ASN A 112 12.53 13.04 -12.97
C ASN A 112 12.63 12.45 -11.55
N GLU A 113 12.02 13.08 -10.55
CA GLU A 113 11.93 12.49 -9.20
C GLU A 113 11.19 11.14 -9.19
N LEU A 114 10.10 11.04 -9.95
CA LEU A 114 9.35 9.78 -10.08
C LEU A 114 10.20 8.71 -10.77
N LEU A 115 10.96 9.07 -11.80
CA LEU A 115 11.86 8.18 -12.51
C LEU A 115 12.98 7.68 -11.59
N GLU A 116 13.60 8.57 -10.81
CA GLU A 116 14.62 8.22 -9.81
C GLU A 116 14.05 7.26 -8.76
N ARG A 117 12.87 7.55 -8.20
CA ARG A 117 12.18 6.66 -7.26
C ARG A 117 11.83 5.31 -7.90
N ALA A 118 11.42 5.30 -9.16
CA ALA A 118 11.13 4.07 -9.89
C ALA A 118 12.38 3.22 -10.13
N TYR A 119 13.52 3.84 -10.43
CA TYR A 119 14.82 3.14 -10.52
C TYR A 119 15.25 2.56 -9.18
N ALA A 120 15.16 3.34 -8.09
CA ALA A 120 15.47 2.85 -6.74
C ALA A 120 14.54 1.69 -6.33
N THR A 121 13.24 1.81 -6.60
CA THR A 121 12.26 0.74 -6.33
C THR A 121 12.56 -0.53 -7.15
N ARG A 122 13.00 -0.37 -8.41
CA ARG A 122 13.43 -1.51 -9.25
C ARG A 122 14.66 -2.20 -8.67
N GLU A 123 15.65 -1.43 -8.22
CA GLU A 123 16.86 -1.97 -7.56
C GLU A 123 16.49 -2.72 -6.27
N ASP A 124 15.59 -2.17 -5.45
CA ASP A 124 15.07 -2.83 -4.25
C ASP A 124 14.36 -4.15 -4.57
N PHE A 125 13.56 -4.19 -5.64
CA PHE A 125 12.90 -5.42 -6.09
C PHE A 125 13.88 -6.46 -6.65
N ASP A 126 14.91 -6.04 -7.38
CA ASP A 126 15.97 -6.93 -7.84
C ASP A 126 16.77 -7.50 -6.65
N TYR A 127 17.08 -6.68 -5.64
CA TYR A 127 17.69 -7.13 -4.39
C TYR A 127 16.78 -8.12 -3.64
N GLN A 128 15.49 -7.81 -3.49
CA GLN A 128 14.52 -8.70 -2.84
C GLN A 128 14.40 -10.04 -3.58
N ASN A 129 14.46 -10.06 -4.91
CA ASN A 129 14.47 -11.29 -5.70
C ASN A 129 15.68 -12.17 -5.36
N SER A 130 16.87 -11.57 -5.18
CA SER A 130 18.06 -12.31 -4.73
C SER A 130 17.89 -12.91 -3.32
N VAL A 131 17.24 -12.15 -2.41
CA VAL A 131 16.92 -12.60 -1.05
C VAL A 131 15.93 -13.76 -1.09
N LEU A 132 14.87 -13.67 -1.91
CA LEU A 132 13.89 -14.73 -2.11
C LEU A 132 14.54 -16.00 -2.71
N GLY A 133 15.50 -15.84 -3.63
CA GLY A 133 16.31 -16.95 -4.12
C GLY A 133 17.08 -17.65 -3.00
N ASN A 134 17.72 -16.88 -2.11
CA ASN A 134 18.41 -17.41 -0.94
C ASN A 134 17.46 -18.11 0.05
N VAL A 135 16.28 -17.53 0.31
CA VAL A 135 15.24 -18.15 1.15
C VAL A 135 14.77 -19.46 0.53
N THR A 136 14.52 -19.48 -0.78
CA THR A 136 14.15 -20.70 -1.52
C THR A 136 15.23 -21.78 -1.40
N ASN A 137 16.50 -21.41 -1.54
CA ASN A 137 17.62 -22.33 -1.35
C ASN A 137 17.68 -22.89 0.08
N ARG A 138 17.42 -22.06 1.10
CA ARG A 138 17.34 -22.53 2.50
C ARG A 138 16.15 -23.45 2.74
N ILE A 139 14.99 -23.15 2.18
CA ILE A 139 13.79 -24.01 2.26
C ILE A 139 14.07 -25.35 1.60
N ASN A 140 14.67 -25.36 0.40
CA ASN A 140 15.06 -26.59 -0.29
C ASN A 140 16.12 -27.37 0.51
N GLY A 141 17.10 -26.68 1.10
CA GLY A 141 18.08 -27.27 2.02
C GLY A 141 17.43 -27.95 3.22
N ALA A 142 16.48 -27.27 3.86
CA ALA A 142 15.70 -27.83 4.97
C ALA A 142 14.82 -29.01 4.50
N ALA A 143 14.18 -28.90 3.33
CA ALA A 143 13.37 -29.97 2.77
C ALA A 143 14.18 -31.24 2.49
N MET A 144 15.44 -31.12 2.03
CA MET A 144 16.36 -32.25 1.86
C MET A 144 16.72 -32.95 3.18
N SER A 145 16.56 -32.29 4.34
CA SER A 145 16.77 -32.91 5.65
C SER A 145 15.57 -33.71 6.17
N ILE A 146 14.36 -33.44 5.66
CA ILE A 146 13.11 -34.11 6.09
C ILE A 146 13.21 -35.64 5.90
N PRO A 147 13.69 -36.19 4.77
CA PRO A 147 13.88 -37.64 4.61
C PRO A 147 14.81 -38.26 5.65
N PHE A 148 15.90 -37.58 6.00
CA PHE A 148 16.87 -38.06 6.99
C PHE A 148 16.27 -38.08 8.40
N ILE A 149 15.56 -37.02 8.79
CA ILE A 149 14.80 -36.95 10.04
C ILE A 149 13.78 -38.10 10.10
N ASN A 150 13.03 -38.32 9.01
CA ASN A 150 12.07 -39.42 8.91
C ASN A 150 12.75 -40.80 9.06
N GLN A 151 13.94 -40.99 8.50
CA GLN A 151 14.70 -42.24 8.66
C GLN A 151 15.14 -42.47 10.13
N ILE A 152 15.61 -41.42 10.82
CA ILE A 152 15.98 -41.50 12.25
C ILE A 152 14.75 -41.80 13.12
N LEU A 153 13.63 -41.12 12.87
CA LEU A 153 12.38 -41.36 13.58
C LEU A 153 11.88 -42.79 13.37
N ARG A 154 11.95 -43.32 12.13
CA ARG A 154 11.61 -44.72 11.83
C ARG A 154 12.52 -45.71 12.57
N LYS A 155 13.85 -45.47 12.60
CA LYS A 155 14.79 -46.32 13.36
C LYS A 155 14.47 -46.34 14.86
N THR A 156 14.13 -45.19 15.44
CA THR A 156 13.73 -45.07 16.85
C THR A 156 12.43 -45.85 17.13
N SER A 157 11.43 -45.72 16.26
CA SER A 157 10.16 -46.46 16.38
C SER A 157 10.35 -47.97 16.28
N ILE A 158 11.20 -48.44 15.34
CA ILE A 158 11.51 -49.87 15.18
C ILE A 158 12.22 -50.43 16.43
N ARG A 159 13.17 -49.68 17.00
CA ARG A 159 13.87 -50.11 18.24
C ARG A 159 12.89 -50.24 19.41
N ARG A 160 12.05 -49.22 19.64
CA ARG A 160 11.00 -49.26 20.69
C ARG A 160 10.04 -50.43 20.53
N ARG A 161 9.61 -50.73 19.30
CA ARG A 161 8.75 -51.90 19.01
C ARG A 161 9.45 -53.21 19.34
N ARG A 162 10.72 -53.36 18.94
CA ARG A 162 11.52 -54.55 19.26
C ARG A 162 11.69 -54.74 20.76
N ASP A 163 12.04 -53.68 21.49
CA ASP A 163 12.23 -53.73 22.95
C ASP A 163 10.92 -54.10 23.66
N SER A 164 9.78 -53.54 23.20
CA SER A 164 8.46 -53.86 23.75
C SER A 164 8.04 -55.32 23.50
N ILE A 165 8.35 -55.86 22.30
CA ILE A 165 8.06 -57.26 21.96
C ILE A 165 8.88 -58.21 22.83
N ILE A 166 10.17 -57.92 23.04
CA ILE A 166 11.06 -58.74 23.89
C ILE A 166 10.54 -58.75 25.33
N LEU A 167 10.17 -57.58 25.87
CA LEU A 167 9.64 -57.46 27.23
C LEU A 167 8.29 -58.18 27.40
N ALA A 168 7.39 -58.08 26.41
CA ALA A 168 6.13 -58.82 26.42
C ALA A 168 6.32 -60.34 26.40
N LEU A 169 7.27 -60.83 25.58
CA LEU A 169 7.61 -62.25 25.53
C LEU A 169 8.20 -62.73 26.87
N LEU A 170 9.11 -61.96 27.46
CA LEU A 170 9.70 -62.26 28.77
C LEU A 170 8.61 -62.38 29.85
N ILE A 171 7.71 -61.40 29.93
CA ILE A 171 6.58 -61.41 30.89
C ILE A 171 5.67 -62.61 30.66
N SER A 172 5.33 -62.91 29.40
CA SER A 172 4.50 -64.06 29.05
C SER A 172 5.13 -65.39 29.47
N VAL A 173 6.44 -65.56 29.27
CA VAL A 173 7.16 -66.78 29.67
C VAL A 173 7.23 -66.89 31.20
N LEU A 174 7.53 -65.80 31.91
CA LEU A 174 7.55 -65.80 33.38
C LEU A 174 6.17 -66.13 33.97
N MET A 175 5.10 -65.58 33.39
CA MET A 175 3.74 -65.84 33.84
C MET A 175 3.33 -67.30 33.64
N LEU A 176 3.72 -67.91 32.50
CA LEU A 176 3.50 -69.35 32.25
C LEU A 176 4.28 -70.23 33.22
N LEU A 177 5.57 -69.93 33.45
CA LEU A 177 6.37 -70.67 34.43
C LEU A 177 5.80 -70.59 35.83
N PHE A 178 5.34 -69.40 36.26
CA PHE A 178 4.68 -69.22 37.55
C PHE A 178 3.40 -70.05 37.65
N LEU A 179 2.59 -70.14 36.58
CA LEU A 179 1.34 -70.91 36.56
C LEU A 179 1.58 -72.43 36.57
N PHE A 180 2.65 -72.93 35.96
CA PHE A 180 2.94 -74.38 35.89
C PHE A 180 3.75 -74.92 37.08
N PHE A 181 4.57 -74.09 37.74
CA PHE A 181 5.43 -74.51 38.86
C PHE A 181 4.96 -74.07 40.26
N HIS A 182 3.90 -73.27 40.38
CA HIS A 182 3.29 -72.88 41.66
C HIS A 182 1.89 -73.48 41.82
#